data_AF-A0A7Y7M5P7-F1
#
_entry.id   AF-A0A7Y7M5P7-F1
#
_cell.length_a   1.000
_cell.length_b   1.000
_cell.length_c   1.000
_cell.angle_alpha   90.00
_cell.angle_beta   90.00
_cell.angle_gamma   90.00
#
_symmetry.space_group_name_H-M   'P 1'
#
loop_
_entity.id
_entity.type
_entity.pdbx_description
1 polymer ?
#
loop_
_entity_poly.entity_id
_entity_poly.type
_entity_poly.pdbx_seq_one_letter_code
_entity_poly.pdbx_strand_id
1 'polypeptide(L)'
;MKEFQRTVWFDVSDLLGYFPDNRTPTGIQRVQISVILSLLSGDERAGIGLCRFLEEENGWFSVDPDRFMQVCTLSLTGSDARDIAWRREVSVLRQEAVAAKIDAFPMRSVLINIGTSWWLPNYFMHIREAKKKSDIYYIPFIHDVIPAVTPRFCAHELVHEFIDWFMGVVQHADRYFAVSESSKKDFLALAAELNGGISSADVCVVHLAAEKRVAPVSMTAAASLFRRAGIEPRKFVFFVSTVEARKNQAGALDVWQNLIRNNPYLKIPKLVIVGKRGFESHFFLDKLNAFIEAEKYIAYIESVSDEELEALYSSCLFTIYPSYYEGWGLPITESLGYGKVCVTADNSSLPEAGQGLTVTYRTGSNHDFEEKLLSLLKDKRRLAALEQRIAENFQSRTWKTIGQEVLAFAESVQKGAEKTKKIEPVLEPAYYAFNRNRKLQISSELTSAEVLRAGSGWHRLEDFGSWTRGTGARLAFTTAQPCDRISVQLKGIPSSQCEVTVSANIAGSSVALRLNPDEVAWCFLDFDEDIAGKPLEIYIYSSEIETTTDPVTRHSRAISVGVCGVYVFDKDNANARTDFIEANLFDTLKYKKVKNLLCVK
;
A
#
# COMPACT_ATOMS: atom_id res chain seq x y z
N MET A 1 -39.28 5.26 -8.30
CA MET A 1 -38.06 4.44 -8.37
C MET A 1 -37.36 4.59 -7.04
N LYS A 2 -37.10 3.53 -6.27
CA LYS A 2 -36.24 3.63 -5.09
C LYS A 2 -34.86 4.04 -5.61
N GLU A 3 -34.34 5.20 -5.20
CA GLU A 3 -32.91 5.51 -5.39
C GLU A 3 -32.14 4.35 -4.76
N PHE A 4 -31.43 3.58 -5.59
CA PHE A 4 -30.49 2.59 -5.07
C PHE A 4 -29.37 3.35 -4.39
N GLN A 5 -29.37 3.36 -3.06
CA GLN A 5 -28.31 3.98 -2.29
C GLN A 5 -27.05 3.11 -2.43
N ARG A 6 -26.00 3.69 -3.02
CA ARG A 6 -24.69 3.04 -3.14
C ARG A 6 -24.14 2.76 -1.75
N THR A 7 -23.94 1.49 -1.45
CA THR A 7 -23.61 1.00 -0.10
C THR A 7 -22.21 0.40 -0.02
N VAL A 8 -21.62 0.04 -1.16
CA VAL A 8 -20.23 -0.41 -1.27
C VAL A 8 -19.45 0.62 -2.08
N TRP A 9 -18.35 1.11 -1.51
CA TRP A 9 -17.51 2.15 -2.07
C TRP A 9 -16.10 1.63 -2.29
N PHE A 10 -15.58 1.77 -3.51
CA PHE A 10 -14.17 1.49 -3.79
C PHE A 10 -13.37 2.78 -3.71
N ASP A 11 -12.32 2.75 -2.91
CA ASP A 11 -11.31 3.79 -2.87
C ASP A 11 -10.32 3.61 -4.03
N VAL A 12 -10.33 4.57 -4.95
CA VAL A 12 -9.45 4.63 -6.14
C VAL A 12 -8.37 5.70 -6.02
N SER A 13 -8.05 6.16 -4.80
CA SER A 13 -7.02 7.17 -4.54
C SER A 13 -5.66 6.80 -5.15
N ASP A 14 -5.24 5.55 -4.93
CA ASP A 14 -3.99 5.00 -5.46
C ASP A 14 -3.91 5.17 -6.98
N LEU A 15 -4.95 4.73 -7.69
CA LEU A 15 -4.98 4.71 -9.14
C LEU A 15 -4.99 6.14 -9.73
N LEU A 16 -5.76 7.05 -9.13
CA LEU A 16 -5.79 8.45 -9.56
C LEU A 16 -4.52 9.22 -9.20
N GLY A 17 -3.77 8.77 -8.19
CA GLY A 17 -2.40 9.22 -7.91
C GLY A 17 -1.38 8.67 -8.90
N TYR A 18 -1.61 7.48 -9.44
CA TYR A 18 -0.71 6.80 -10.38
C TYR A 18 -0.77 7.33 -11.82
N PHE A 19 -1.98 7.61 -12.33
CA PHE A 19 -2.22 7.97 -13.73
C PHE A 19 -1.51 9.22 -14.29
N PRO A 20 -1.20 10.26 -13.51
CA PRO A 20 -0.48 11.44 -14.01
C PRO A 20 0.90 11.10 -14.60
N ASP A 21 1.61 10.16 -13.97
CA ASP A 21 2.97 9.80 -14.34
C ASP A 21 3.05 8.48 -15.11
N ASN A 22 1.98 7.68 -15.07
CA ASN A 22 1.95 6.34 -15.65
C ASN A 22 0.63 6.06 -16.38
N ARG A 23 0.71 5.66 -17.64
CA ARG A 23 -0.46 5.20 -18.40
C ARG A 23 -0.73 3.71 -18.23
N THR A 24 0.30 2.88 -18.32
CA THR A 24 0.13 1.41 -18.26
C THR A 24 0.09 0.93 -16.80
N PRO A 25 -1.02 0.38 -16.31
CA PRO A 25 -1.11 -0.15 -14.96
C PRO A 25 -0.26 -1.41 -14.79
N THR A 26 0.42 -1.53 -13.65
CA THR A 26 1.20 -2.71 -13.27
C THR A 26 0.78 -3.21 -11.89
N GLY A 27 1.07 -4.49 -11.58
CA GLY A 27 0.85 -5.05 -10.23
C GLY A 27 -0.52 -4.72 -9.62
N ILE A 28 -0.50 -3.99 -8.51
CA ILE A 28 -1.68 -3.62 -7.70
C ILE A 28 -2.67 -2.74 -8.48
N GLN A 29 -2.19 -1.81 -9.31
CA GLN A 29 -3.09 -0.97 -10.14
C GLN A 29 -3.88 -1.81 -11.13
N ARG A 30 -3.27 -2.88 -11.67
CA ARG A 30 -3.95 -3.81 -12.56
C ARG A 30 -5.04 -4.59 -11.83
N VAL A 31 -4.78 -5.05 -10.60
CA VAL A 31 -5.79 -5.73 -9.77
C VAL A 31 -6.98 -4.81 -9.48
N GLN A 32 -6.72 -3.55 -9.08
CA GLN A 32 -7.77 -2.56 -8.85
C GLN A 32 -8.66 -2.37 -10.08
N ILE A 33 -8.05 -2.07 -11.24
CA ILE A 33 -8.77 -1.86 -12.49
C ILE A 33 -9.60 -3.09 -12.82
N SER A 34 -9.00 -4.28 -12.82
CA SER A 34 -9.69 -5.48 -13.26
C SER A 34 -10.86 -5.85 -12.34
N VAL A 35 -10.71 -5.73 -11.03
CA VAL A 35 -11.81 -5.98 -10.08
C VAL A 35 -12.92 -4.96 -10.26
N ILE A 36 -12.61 -3.67 -10.22
CA ILE A 36 -13.61 -2.59 -10.27
C ILE A 36 -14.33 -2.58 -11.62
N LEU A 37 -13.61 -2.69 -12.75
CA LEU A 37 -14.23 -2.71 -14.07
C LEU A 37 -15.13 -3.94 -14.26
N SER A 38 -14.75 -5.10 -13.72
CA SER A 38 -15.59 -6.31 -13.84
C SER A 38 -16.95 -6.15 -13.17
N LEU A 39 -17.00 -5.41 -12.06
CA LEU A 39 -18.22 -5.11 -11.32
C LEU A 39 -19.02 -3.98 -11.97
N LEU A 40 -18.36 -2.92 -12.45
CA LEU A 40 -19.04 -1.80 -13.10
C LEU A 40 -19.61 -2.17 -14.48
N SER A 41 -19.06 -3.19 -15.13
CA SER A 41 -19.57 -3.75 -16.39
C SER A 41 -20.70 -4.76 -16.19
N GLY A 42 -21.01 -5.14 -14.94
CA GLY A 42 -22.01 -6.12 -14.57
C GLY A 42 -23.32 -5.52 -14.04
N ASP A 43 -24.20 -6.39 -13.54
CA ASP A 43 -25.49 -6.02 -12.96
C ASP A 43 -25.32 -5.33 -11.58
N GLU A 44 -24.17 -5.52 -10.95
CA GLU A 44 -23.80 -5.01 -9.63
C GLU A 44 -23.57 -3.49 -9.60
N ARG A 45 -23.38 -2.87 -10.78
CA ARG A 45 -23.00 -1.45 -10.96
C ARG A 45 -23.83 -0.48 -10.12
N ALA A 46 -25.13 -0.69 -9.99
CA ALA A 46 -26.03 0.25 -9.30
C ALA A 46 -25.73 0.38 -7.79
N GLY A 47 -25.16 -0.65 -7.17
CA GLY A 47 -24.82 -0.67 -5.73
C GLY A 47 -23.44 -0.06 -5.41
N ILE A 48 -22.65 0.27 -6.43
CA ILE A 48 -21.23 0.59 -6.31
C ILE A 48 -20.99 2.10 -6.43
N GLY A 49 -20.31 2.64 -5.42
CA GLY A 49 -19.71 3.98 -5.45
C GLY A 49 -18.20 3.90 -5.66
N LEU A 50 -17.63 4.95 -6.25
CA LEU A 50 -16.19 5.17 -6.31
C LEU A 50 -15.88 6.45 -5.55
N CYS A 51 -14.81 6.42 -4.75
CA CYS A 51 -14.33 7.60 -4.06
C CYS A 51 -12.81 7.69 -4.12
N ARG A 52 -12.31 8.89 -3.86
CA ARG A 52 -10.89 9.15 -3.63
C ARG A 52 -10.73 10.01 -2.38
N PHE A 53 -9.62 9.81 -1.70
CA PHE A 53 -9.10 10.69 -0.68
C PHE A 53 -8.18 11.74 -1.31
N LEU A 54 -8.29 12.98 -0.85
CA LEU A 54 -7.40 14.07 -1.20
C LEU A 54 -6.86 14.69 0.09
N GLU A 55 -5.54 14.65 0.26
CA GLU A 55 -4.86 15.23 1.42
C GLU A 55 -5.00 16.76 1.41
N GLU A 56 -4.81 17.39 0.26
CA GLU A 56 -4.79 18.85 0.13
C GLU A 56 -6.13 19.45 0.56
N GLU A 57 -7.21 18.75 0.23
CA GLU A 57 -8.60 19.14 0.50
C GLU A 57 -9.17 18.49 1.79
N ASN A 58 -8.38 17.66 2.47
CA ASN A 58 -8.73 16.91 3.69
C ASN A 58 -10.11 16.24 3.61
N GLY A 59 -10.33 15.41 2.59
CA GLY A 59 -11.67 14.87 2.38
C GLY A 59 -11.76 13.70 1.43
N TRP A 60 -12.94 13.09 1.47
CA TRP A 60 -13.39 12.10 0.52
C TRP A 60 -14.16 12.79 -0.61
N PHE A 61 -13.98 12.31 -1.82
CA PHE A 61 -14.56 12.88 -3.02
C PHE A 61 -15.10 11.75 -3.89
N SER A 62 -16.31 11.92 -4.40
CA SER A 62 -16.93 10.95 -5.30
C SER A 62 -16.24 11.00 -6.66
N VAL A 63 -16.07 9.83 -7.27
CA VAL A 63 -15.53 9.68 -8.61
C VAL A 63 -16.66 9.14 -9.50
N ASP A 64 -16.85 9.73 -10.67
CA ASP A 64 -17.87 9.26 -11.61
C ASP A 64 -17.47 7.90 -12.22
N PRO A 65 -18.32 6.85 -12.10
CA PRO A 65 -17.98 5.53 -12.61
C PRO A 65 -17.79 5.47 -14.13
N ASP A 66 -18.56 6.22 -14.92
CA ASP A 66 -18.44 6.18 -16.39
C ASP A 66 -17.14 6.83 -16.85
N ARG A 67 -16.79 7.97 -16.27
CA ARG A 67 -15.49 8.63 -16.51
C ARG A 67 -14.32 7.77 -16.07
N PHE A 68 -14.43 7.13 -14.91
CA PHE A 68 -13.42 6.20 -14.41
C PHE A 68 -13.22 5.03 -15.39
N MET A 69 -14.30 4.40 -15.86
CA MET A 69 -14.22 3.31 -16.86
C MET A 69 -13.59 3.77 -18.17
N GLN A 70 -13.91 4.97 -18.63
CA GLN A 70 -13.33 5.55 -19.85
C GLN A 70 -11.81 5.70 -19.72
N VAL A 71 -11.32 6.29 -18.62
CA VAL A 71 -9.88 6.46 -18.38
C VAL A 71 -9.20 5.11 -18.23
N CYS A 72 -9.78 4.17 -17.48
CA CYS A 72 -9.21 2.83 -17.36
C CYS A 72 -9.14 2.11 -18.72
N THR A 73 -10.14 2.23 -19.58
CA THR A 73 -10.12 1.65 -20.93
C THR A 73 -9.03 2.27 -21.80
N LEU A 74 -8.83 3.59 -21.73
CA LEU A 74 -7.74 4.29 -22.43
C LEU A 74 -6.35 3.89 -21.94
N SER A 75 -6.24 3.55 -20.66
CA SER A 75 -5.01 3.05 -20.03
C SER A 75 -4.56 1.69 -20.61
N LEU A 76 -5.52 0.89 -21.11
CA LEU A 76 -5.29 -0.44 -21.68
C LEU A 76 -4.92 -0.41 -23.17
N THR A 77 -5.20 0.69 -23.87
CA THR A 77 -5.00 0.81 -25.34
C THR A 77 -3.76 1.63 -25.75
N GLY A 78 -2.94 2.04 -24.79
CA GLY A 78 -1.68 2.73 -25.08
C GLY A 78 -0.76 2.83 -23.87
N SER A 79 0.51 3.20 -24.11
CA SER A 79 1.57 3.16 -23.08
C SER A 79 2.23 4.50 -22.79
N ASP A 80 2.05 5.52 -23.63
CA ASP A 80 2.67 6.84 -23.41
C ASP A 80 1.84 7.69 -22.42
N ALA A 81 2.41 7.97 -21.25
CA ALA A 81 1.83 8.85 -20.23
C ALA A 81 1.92 10.35 -20.58
N ARG A 82 2.68 10.71 -21.62
CA ARG A 82 2.78 12.08 -22.12
C ARG A 82 1.81 12.40 -23.25
N ASP A 83 1.07 11.39 -23.71
CA ASP A 83 0.02 11.57 -24.70
C ASP A 83 -0.99 12.64 -24.26
N ILE A 84 -1.28 13.58 -25.16
CA ILE A 84 -2.08 14.77 -24.84
C ILE A 84 -3.51 14.38 -24.52
N ALA A 85 -4.09 13.43 -25.26
CA ALA A 85 -5.44 12.95 -25.03
C ALA A 85 -5.52 12.23 -23.68
N TRP A 86 -4.57 11.35 -23.37
CA TRP A 86 -4.45 10.71 -22.05
C TRP A 86 -4.42 11.74 -20.91
N ARG A 87 -3.49 12.70 -20.97
CA ARG A 87 -3.34 13.72 -19.91
C ARG A 87 -4.59 14.57 -19.73
N ARG A 88 -5.27 14.90 -20.83
CA ARG A 88 -6.54 15.62 -20.78
C ARG A 88 -7.60 14.81 -20.04
N GLU A 89 -7.83 13.55 -20.41
CA GLU A 89 -8.86 12.72 -19.77
C GLU A 89 -8.57 12.47 -18.29
N VAL A 90 -7.30 12.21 -17.92
CA VAL A 90 -6.88 12.08 -16.52
C VAL A 90 -7.09 13.39 -15.76
N SER A 91 -6.74 14.54 -16.36
CA SER A 91 -6.93 15.84 -15.72
C SER A 91 -8.40 16.15 -15.49
N VAL A 92 -9.28 15.86 -16.45
CA VAL A 92 -10.72 16.07 -16.34
C VAL A 92 -11.28 15.22 -15.20
N LEU A 93 -10.99 13.91 -15.19
CA LEU A 93 -11.44 13.01 -14.11
C LEU A 93 -10.98 13.49 -12.73
N ARG A 94 -9.73 13.98 -12.62
CA ARG A 94 -9.19 14.51 -11.37
C ARG A 94 -9.90 15.79 -10.93
N GLN A 95 -10.17 16.72 -11.85
CA GLN A 95 -10.83 18.01 -11.56
C GLN A 95 -12.30 17.81 -11.18
N GLU A 96 -13.03 16.98 -11.91
CA GLU A 96 -14.43 16.66 -11.61
C GLU A 96 -14.57 16.03 -10.22
N ALA A 97 -13.63 15.16 -9.84
CA ALA A 97 -13.65 14.56 -8.51
C ALA A 97 -13.53 15.62 -7.39
N VAL A 98 -12.70 16.66 -7.53
CA VAL A 98 -12.55 17.72 -6.51
C VAL A 98 -13.87 18.47 -6.26
N ALA A 99 -14.75 18.56 -7.27
CA ALA A 99 -16.03 19.25 -7.12
C ALA A 99 -17.08 18.42 -6.35
N ALA A 100 -16.86 17.13 -6.13
CA ALA A 100 -17.85 16.20 -5.60
C ALA A 100 -17.49 15.70 -4.19
N LYS A 101 -17.36 16.62 -3.22
CA LYS A 101 -17.02 16.27 -1.83
C LYS A 101 -18.08 15.36 -1.19
N ILE A 102 -17.62 14.35 -0.47
CA ILE A 102 -18.43 13.44 0.36
C ILE A 102 -18.32 13.93 1.80
N ASP A 103 -19.33 14.69 2.26
CA ASP A 103 -19.38 15.16 3.65
C ASP A 103 -19.58 14.02 4.65
N ALA A 104 -20.37 13.03 4.24
CA ALA A 104 -20.65 11.79 4.95
C ALA A 104 -21.01 10.69 3.94
N PHE A 105 -20.48 9.49 4.15
CA PHE A 105 -20.94 8.31 3.42
C PHE A 105 -22.35 7.92 3.87
N PRO A 106 -23.13 7.19 3.06
CA PRO A 106 -24.33 6.52 3.54
C PRO A 106 -24.06 5.68 4.79
N MET A 107 -25.02 5.65 5.72
CA MET A 107 -24.88 4.91 6.97
C MET A 107 -24.53 3.45 6.69
N ARG A 108 -23.55 2.93 7.44
CA ARG A 108 -23.09 1.55 7.36
C ARG A 108 -22.54 1.13 5.98
N SER A 109 -22.06 2.09 5.19
CA SER A 109 -21.35 1.78 3.93
C SER A 109 -20.11 0.94 4.18
N VAL A 110 -19.69 0.17 3.18
CA VAL A 110 -18.40 -0.54 3.18
C VAL A 110 -17.45 0.19 2.25
N LEU A 111 -16.34 0.68 2.79
CA LEU A 111 -15.24 1.29 2.06
C LEU A 111 -14.12 0.26 1.86
N ILE A 112 -13.88 -0.08 0.60
CA ILE A 112 -12.88 -1.07 0.19
C ILE A 112 -11.68 -0.35 -0.43
N ASN A 113 -10.49 -0.55 0.14
CA ASN A 113 -9.23 -0.05 -0.41
C ASN A 113 -8.46 -1.21 -1.04
N ILE A 114 -8.59 -1.39 -2.36
CA ILE A 114 -7.80 -2.39 -3.11
C ILE A 114 -6.40 -1.86 -3.41
N GLY A 115 -6.25 -0.55 -3.57
CA GLY A 115 -4.97 0.07 -3.91
C GLY A 115 -4.00 0.21 -2.75
N THR A 116 -2.91 0.92 -3.01
CA THR A 116 -1.94 1.28 -1.98
C THR A 116 -2.34 2.59 -1.30
N SER A 117 -2.34 2.60 0.04
CA SER A 117 -2.69 3.78 0.84
C SER A 117 -1.59 4.20 1.81
N TRP A 118 -0.43 3.53 1.79
CA TRP A 118 0.69 3.86 2.68
C TRP A 118 1.35 5.21 2.37
N TRP A 119 1.29 5.66 1.12
CA TRP A 119 1.81 6.96 0.70
C TRP A 119 0.81 8.10 0.94
N LEU A 120 -0.41 7.82 1.41
CA LEU A 120 -1.45 8.80 1.68
C LEU A 120 -1.39 9.23 3.15
N PRO A 121 -0.76 10.37 3.48
CA PRO A 121 -0.74 10.86 4.85
C PRO A 121 -2.16 11.19 5.32
N ASN A 122 -2.37 11.12 6.63
CA ASN A 122 -3.65 11.45 7.28
C ASN A 122 -4.85 10.59 6.84
N TYR A 123 -4.64 9.55 6.03
CA TYR A 123 -5.70 8.67 5.53
C TYR A 123 -6.55 8.07 6.66
N PHE A 124 -5.90 7.51 7.69
CA PHE A 124 -6.60 6.87 8.80
C PHE A 124 -7.38 7.82 9.71
N MET A 125 -6.93 9.06 9.86
CA MET A 125 -7.70 10.13 10.49
C MET A 125 -9.04 10.32 9.80
N HIS A 126 -9.07 10.33 8.46
CA HIS A 126 -10.31 10.47 7.69
C HIS A 126 -11.16 9.19 7.66
N ILE A 127 -10.55 8.01 7.83
CA ILE A 127 -11.29 6.77 8.09
C ILE A 127 -11.99 6.84 9.45
N ARG A 128 -11.31 7.30 10.51
CA ARG A 128 -11.91 7.48 11.85
C ARG A 128 -13.07 8.46 11.82
N GLU A 129 -12.92 9.60 11.16
CA GLU A 129 -13.99 10.59 11.02
C GLU A 129 -15.19 10.04 10.24
N ALA A 130 -14.95 9.29 9.15
CA ALA A 130 -16.01 8.63 8.40
C ALA A 130 -16.75 7.56 9.24
N LYS A 131 -16.02 6.80 10.06
CA LYS A 131 -16.62 5.85 11.04
C LYS A 131 -17.43 6.55 12.12
N LYS A 132 -16.98 7.70 12.62
CA LYS A 132 -17.71 8.48 13.62
C LYS A 132 -19.01 9.04 13.04
N LYS A 133 -18.97 9.57 11.82
CA LYS A 133 -20.14 10.21 11.15
C LYS A 133 -21.15 9.21 10.58
N SER A 134 -20.66 8.17 9.91
CA SER A 134 -21.47 7.30 9.06
C SER A 134 -21.41 5.82 9.43
N ASP A 135 -20.68 5.45 10.48
CA ASP A 135 -20.50 4.05 10.92
C ASP A 135 -20.07 3.14 9.76
N ILE A 136 -19.09 3.58 8.95
CA ILE A 136 -18.60 2.79 7.81
C ILE A 136 -17.72 1.62 8.23
N TYR A 137 -17.79 0.53 7.48
CA TYR A 137 -16.77 -0.53 7.51
C TYR A 137 -15.62 -0.15 6.59
N TYR A 138 -14.39 -0.37 7.01
CA TYR A 138 -13.18 -0.20 6.24
C TYR A 138 -12.50 -1.55 6.05
N ILE A 139 -12.28 -1.93 4.79
CA ILE A 139 -11.68 -3.21 4.39
C ILE A 139 -10.52 -2.96 3.42
N PRO A 140 -9.26 -3.00 3.88
CA PRO A 140 -8.09 -2.94 3.01
C PRO A 140 -7.79 -4.29 2.37
N PHE A 141 -7.11 -4.23 1.22
CA PHE A 141 -6.60 -5.40 0.52
C PHE A 141 -5.09 -5.55 0.73
N ILE A 142 -4.71 -6.55 1.49
CA ILE A 142 -3.32 -6.87 1.81
C ILE A 142 -2.73 -7.69 0.66
N HIS A 143 -2.01 -7.01 -0.23
CA HIS A 143 -1.27 -7.66 -1.33
C HIS A 143 -0.06 -8.41 -0.80
N ASP A 144 0.75 -7.74 0.01
CA ASP A 144 1.90 -8.32 0.67
C ASP A 144 2.32 -7.47 1.88
N VAL A 145 3.29 -8.00 2.62
CA VAL A 145 3.95 -7.33 3.74
C VAL A 145 5.47 -7.27 3.52
N ILE A 146 5.91 -7.19 2.26
CA ILE A 146 7.33 -7.24 1.85
C ILE A 146 8.18 -6.19 2.59
N PRO A 147 7.75 -4.92 2.75
CA PRO A 147 8.57 -3.93 3.42
C PRO A 147 8.85 -4.29 4.90
N ALA A 148 7.98 -5.05 5.54
CA ALA A 148 8.17 -5.50 6.93
C ALA A 148 8.93 -6.83 7.03
N VAL A 149 8.63 -7.81 6.17
CA VAL A 149 9.25 -9.16 6.21
C VAL A 149 10.64 -9.18 5.57
N THR A 150 10.84 -8.41 4.51
CA THR A 150 12.10 -8.35 3.75
C THR A 150 12.51 -6.91 3.42
N PRO A 151 12.74 -6.05 4.43
CA PRO A 151 13.02 -4.61 4.21
C PRO A 151 14.24 -4.33 3.32
N ARG A 152 15.19 -5.27 3.24
CA ARG A 152 16.37 -5.17 2.34
C ARG A 152 16.03 -5.02 0.85
N PHE A 153 14.81 -5.38 0.44
CA PHE A 153 14.36 -5.26 -0.94
C PHE A 153 13.56 -3.97 -1.20
N CYS A 154 13.52 -3.06 -0.23
CA CYS A 154 12.73 -1.84 -0.28
C CYS A 154 13.61 -0.62 0.06
N ALA A 155 13.25 0.54 -0.50
CA ALA A 155 13.81 1.79 -0.04
C ALA A 155 13.42 2.05 1.43
N HIS A 156 14.33 2.60 2.24
CA HIS A 156 14.07 2.84 3.66
C HIS A 156 12.82 3.70 3.92
N GLU A 157 12.60 4.75 3.12
CA GLU A 157 11.42 5.60 3.29
C GLU A 157 10.11 4.83 3.05
N LEU A 158 10.08 3.93 2.06
CA LEU A 158 8.94 3.04 1.84
C LEU A 158 8.69 2.12 3.04
N VAL A 159 9.75 1.61 3.69
CA VAL A 159 9.61 0.78 4.89
C VAL A 159 8.99 1.58 6.04
N HIS A 160 9.43 2.82 6.24
CA HIS A 160 8.85 3.69 7.28
C HIS A 160 7.36 3.99 7.02
N GLU A 161 7.01 4.41 5.80
CA GLU A 161 5.63 4.68 5.41
C GLU A 161 4.75 3.43 5.54
N PHE A 162 5.29 2.26 5.16
CA PHE A 162 4.58 0.99 5.28
C PHE A 162 4.32 0.59 6.73
N ILE A 163 5.28 0.76 7.64
CA ILE A 163 5.08 0.42 9.06
C ILE A 163 4.01 1.32 9.68
N ASP A 164 4.04 2.63 9.41
CA ASP A 164 3.01 3.56 9.87
C ASP A 164 1.63 3.21 9.31
N TRP A 165 1.58 2.87 8.03
CA TRP A 165 0.36 2.39 7.40
C TRP A 165 -0.14 1.07 8.01
N PHE A 166 0.74 0.11 8.24
CA PHE A 166 0.40 -1.20 8.79
C PHE A 166 -0.20 -1.06 10.19
N MET A 167 0.36 -0.19 11.04
CA MET A 167 -0.23 0.16 12.33
C MET A 167 -1.65 0.70 12.17
N GLY A 168 -1.85 1.65 11.25
CA GLY A 168 -3.17 2.21 10.97
C GLY A 168 -4.18 1.16 10.45
N VAL A 169 -3.74 0.25 9.58
CA VAL A 169 -4.55 -0.88 9.09
C VAL A 169 -4.99 -1.79 10.25
N VAL A 170 -4.07 -2.20 11.12
CA VAL A 170 -4.37 -3.05 12.28
C VAL A 170 -5.32 -2.34 13.24
N GLN A 171 -5.14 -1.04 13.44
CA GLN A 171 -5.96 -0.25 14.37
C GLN A 171 -7.35 0.05 13.83
N HIS A 172 -7.52 0.32 12.54
CA HIS A 172 -8.74 0.93 12.02
C HIS A 172 -9.60 0.06 11.11
N ALA A 173 -9.06 -1.00 10.50
CA ALA A 173 -9.86 -1.88 9.66
C ALA A 173 -10.79 -2.79 10.47
N ASP A 174 -11.94 -3.10 9.89
CA ASP A 174 -12.96 -3.99 10.47
C ASP A 174 -12.79 -5.43 10.00
N ARG A 175 -12.33 -5.59 8.76
CA ARG A 175 -12.06 -6.85 8.06
C ARG A 175 -10.95 -6.62 7.06
N TYR A 176 -10.42 -7.70 6.49
CA TYR A 176 -9.27 -7.65 5.58
C TYR A 176 -9.49 -8.57 4.40
N PHE A 177 -9.02 -8.15 3.23
CA PHE A 177 -8.69 -9.09 2.16
C PHE A 177 -7.20 -9.40 2.20
N ALA A 178 -6.82 -10.63 1.87
CA ALA A 178 -5.44 -11.00 1.59
C ALA A 178 -5.37 -11.66 0.22
N VAL A 179 -4.35 -11.36 -0.57
CA VAL A 179 -4.24 -11.92 -1.93
C VAL A 179 -3.93 -13.42 -1.94
N SER A 180 -3.38 -13.94 -0.85
CA SER A 180 -2.93 -15.33 -0.68
C SER A 180 -3.00 -15.76 0.78
N GLU A 181 -3.00 -17.08 1.01
CA GLU A 181 -2.81 -17.65 2.33
C GLU A 181 -1.43 -17.30 2.91
N SER A 182 -0.40 -17.21 2.07
CA SER A 182 0.93 -16.71 2.49
C SER A 182 0.86 -15.27 3.03
N SER A 183 0.24 -14.35 2.29
CA SER A 183 0.10 -12.95 2.71
C SER A 183 -0.78 -12.83 3.95
N LYS A 184 -1.84 -13.64 4.06
CA LYS A 184 -2.68 -13.72 5.27
C LYS A 184 -1.87 -14.15 6.49
N LYS A 185 -1.08 -15.21 6.36
CA LYS A 185 -0.26 -15.74 7.47
C LYS A 185 0.73 -14.68 7.97
N ASP A 186 1.44 -14.02 7.06
CA ASP A 186 2.47 -13.05 7.44
C ASP A 186 1.85 -11.75 7.98
N PHE A 187 0.70 -11.32 7.42
CA PHE A 187 -0.10 -10.23 7.98
C PHE A 187 -0.52 -10.51 9.43
N LEU A 188 -1.07 -11.70 9.70
CA LEU A 188 -1.52 -12.08 11.05
C LEU A 188 -0.34 -12.18 12.03
N ALA A 189 0.82 -12.69 11.59
CA ALA A 189 2.02 -12.76 12.42
C ALA A 189 2.50 -11.36 12.84
N LEU A 190 2.60 -10.42 11.90
CA LEU A 190 3.00 -9.04 12.17
C LEU A 190 1.94 -8.27 12.99
N ALA A 191 0.66 -8.53 12.74
CA ALA A 191 -0.41 -7.94 13.54
C ALA A 191 -0.34 -8.40 15.00
N ALA A 192 -0.01 -9.67 15.24
CA ALA A 192 0.18 -10.19 16.59
C ALA A 192 1.37 -9.52 17.30
N GLU A 193 2.44 -9.16 16.59
CA GLU A 193 3.57 -8.40 17.16
C GLU A 193 3.17 -6.99 17.61
N LEU A 194 2.18 -6.37 16.96
CA LEU A 194 1.57 -5.11 17.40
C LEU A 194 0.54 -5.29 18.53
N ASN A 195 0.39 -6.49 19.08
CA ASN A 195 -0.74 -6.89 19.94
C ASN A 195 -2.12 -6.59 19.30
N GLY A 196 -2.19 -6.61 17.98
CA GLY A 196 -3.44 -6.54 17.23
C GLY A 196 -4.16 -7.88 17.35
N GLY A 197 -5.22 -7.95 18.13
CA GLY A 197 -6.08 -9.13 18.26
C GLY A 197 -6.92 -9.39 17.01
N ILE A 198 -6.29 -9.60 15.85
CA ILE A 198 -6.97 -9.90 14.59
C ILE A 198 -7.19 -11.41 14.48
N SER A 199 -8.44 -11.82 14.31
CA SER A 199 -8.75 -13.24 14.09
C SER A 199 -8.47 -13.62 12.64
N SER A 200 -8.05 -14.87 12.42
CA SER A 200 -7.96 -15.43 11.07
C SER A 200 -9.31 -15.41 10.33
N ALA A 201 -10.43 -15.41 11.06
CA ALA A 201 -11.77 -15.28 10.49
C ALA A 201 -12.08 -13.88 9.92
N ASP A 202 -11.33 -12.85 10.35
CA ASP A 202 -11.50 -11.48 9.87
C ASP A 202 -10.81 -11.23 8.52
N VAL A 203 -9.99 -12.18 8.06
CA VAL A 203 -9.19 -12.09 6.83
C VAL A 203 -9.72 -13.06 5.77
N CYS A 204 -10.32 -12.51 4.72
CA CYS A 204 -10.79 -13.23 3.55
C CYS A 204 -9.67 -13.34 2.50
N VAL A 205 -9.32 -14.56 2.08
CA VAL A 205 -8.31 -14.78 1.03
C VAL A 205 -8.97 -14.72 -0.34
N VAL A 206 -8.42 -13.90 -1.24
CA VAL A 206 -8.92 -13.67 -2.59
C VAL A 206 -7.79 -13.87 -3.61
N HIS A 207 -7.68 -15.09 -4.13
CA HIS A 207 -6.67 -15.42 -5.15
C HIS A 207 -6.92 -14.67 -6.48
N LEU A 208 -5.86 -14.24 -7.15
CA LEU A 208 -5.99 -13.45 -8.38
C LEU A 208 -6.32 -14.30 -9.62
N ALA A 209 -6.80 -13.61 -10.67
CA ALA A 209 -7.24 -14.22 -11.91
C ALA A 209 -6.08 -14.49 -12.88
N ALA A 210 -6.34 -15.40 -13.81
CA ALA A 210 -5.42 -15.86 -14.85
C ALA A 210 -5.98 -15.59 -16.25
N GLU A 211 -6.81 -14.55 -16.37
CA GLU A 211 -7.57 -14.33 -17.59
C GLU A 211 -6.66 -13.92 -18.74
N LYS A 212 -6.76 -14.64 -19.86
CA LYS A 212 -6.06 -14.25 -21.09
C LYS A 212 -6.56 -12.88 -21.49
N ARG A 213 -5.64 -12.05 -21.94
CA ARG A 213 -6.00 -10.78 -22.56
C ARG A 213 -6.76 -11.12 -23.85
N VAL A 214 -7.81 -10.34 -24.13
CA VAL A 214 -8.81 -10.67 -25.17
C VAL A 214 -8.39 -10.11 -26.54
N ALA A 215 -7.19 -9.53 -26.65
CA ALA A 215 -6.77 -8.93 -27.90
C ALA A 215 -6.32 -10.04 -28.86
N PRO A 216 -6.95 -10.22 -30.04
CA PRO A 216 -6.45 -11.19 -31.00
C PRO A 216 -5.00 -10.83 -31.34
N VAL A 217 -4.07 -11.76 -31.09
CA VAL A 217 -2.65 -11.56 -31.34
C VAL A 217 -2.46 -11.07 -32.76
N SER A 218 -2.08 -9.80 -32.91
CA SER A 218 -1.74 -9.25 -34.20
C SER A 218 -0.48 -9.95 -34.70
N MET A 219 -0.64 -10.78 -35.73
CA MET A 219 0.46 -11.54 -36.33
C MET A 219 1.62 -10.62 -36.77
N THR A 220 1.32 -9.38 -37.15
CA THR A 220 2.34 -8.39 -37.52
C THR A 220 3.09 -7.85 -36.30
N ALA A 221 2.40 -7.57 -35.19
CA ALA A 221 3.04 -7.14 -33.94
C ALA A 221 3.96 -8.22 -33.37
N ALA A 222 3.46 -9.47 -33.30
CA ALA A 222 4.24 -10.62 -32.85
C ALA A 222 5.50 -10.85 -33.73
N ALA A 223 5.35 -10.81 -35.06
CA ALA A 223 6.49 -10.98 -35.98
C ALA A 223 7.52 -9.85 -35.86
N SER A 224 7.08 -8.60 -35.65
CA SER A 224 7.95 -7.45 -35.43
C SER A 224 8.75 -7.61 -34.13
N LEU A 225 8.08 -7.95 -33.03
CA LEU A 225 8.71 -8.24 -31.74
C LEU A 225 9.76 -9.35 -31.86
N PHE A 226 9.41 -10.48 -32.47
CA PHE A 226 10.29 -11.63 -32.58
C PHE A 226 11.56 -11.31 -33.39
N ARG A 227 11.41 -10.52 -34.47
CA ARG A 227 12.54 -10.05 -35.25
C ARG A 227 13.44 -9.10 -34.45
N ARG A 228 12.88 -8.11 -33.76
CA ARG A 228 13.64 -7.15 -32.94
C ARG A 228 14.38 -7.82 -31.78
N ALA A 229 13.76 -8.81 -31.14
CA ALA A 229 14.37 -9.57 -30.04
C ALA A 229 15.29 -10.71 -30.51
N GLY A 230 15.30 -11.01 -31.82
CA GLY A 230 16.06 -12.13 -32.39
C GLY A 230 15.64 -13.46 -31.77
N ILE A 231 14.33 -13.73 -31.71
CA ILE A 231 13.73 -14.95 -31.16
C ILE A 231 12.82 -15.64 -32.17
N GLU A 232 12.59 -16.92 -31.94
CA GLU A 232 11.68 -17.75 -32.74
C GLU A 232 10.70 -18.48 -31.82
N PRO A 233 9.46 -18.75 -32.27
CA PRO A 233 8.50 -19.53 -31.49
C PRO A 233 9.08 -20.85 -30.97
N ARG A 234 8.77 -21.17 -29.73
CA ARG A 234 9.19 -22.38 -28.99
C ARG A 234 10.71 -22.55 -28.87
N LYS A 235 11.50 -21.48 -29.03
CA LYS A 235 12.97 -21.49 -28.90
C LYS A 235 13.53 -20.46 -27.89
N PHE A 236 12.68 -19.93 -27.03
CA PHE A 236 13.08 -19.01 -25.95
C PHE A 236 12.36 -19.34 -24.64
N VAL A 237 13.01 -19.01 -23.52
CA VAL A 237 12.41 -19.03 -22.18
C VAL A 237 12.01 -17.61 -21.81
N PHE A 238 10.86 -17.44 -21.16
CA PHE A 238 10.29 -16.13 -20.92
C PHE A 238 10.25 -15.77 -19.42
N PHE A 239 10.62 -14.53 -19.10
CA PHE A 239 10.56 -13.96 -17.77
C PHE A 239 10.00 -12.53 -17.83
N VAL A 240 8.83 -12.30 -17.25
CA VAL A 240 8.23 -10.96 -17.15
C VAL A 240 8.07 -10.51 -15.71
N SER A 241 8.63 -9.35 -15.39
CA SER A 241 8.48 -8.64 -14.11
C SER A 241 9.19 -7.29 -14.19
N THR A 242 8.84 -6.35 -13.30
CA THR A 242 9.72 -5.20 -13.01
C THR A 242 11.13 -5.69 -12.67
N VAL A 243 12.15 -5.05 -13.24
CA VAL A 243 13.55 -5.37 -12.96
C VAL A 243 13.97 -4.76 -11.64
N GLU A 244 14.06 -5.59 -10.60
CA GLU A 244 14.40 -5.19 -9.25
C GLU A 244 15.07 -6.33 -8.48
N ALA A 245 15.86 -6.02 -7.44
CA ALA A 245 16.67 -7.01 -6.72
C ALA A 245 15.86 -8.23 -6.23
N ARG A 246 14.64 -7.99 -5.75
CA ARG A 246 13.72 -9.03 -5.25
C ARG A 246 13.31 -10.05 -6.30
N LYS A 247 13.13 -9.62 -7.56
CA LYS A 247 12.66 -10.47 -8.66
C LYS A 247 13.76 -11.39 -9.19
N ASN A 248 15.02 -11.12 -8.81
CA ASN A 248 16.18 -11.98 -9.02
C ASN A 248 16.56 -12.23 -10.49
N GLN A 249 16.42 -11.22 -11.36
CA GLN A 249 16.93 -11.28 -12.74
C GLN A 249 18.44 -11.51 -12.76
N ALA A 250 19.18 -10.93 -11.81
CA ALA A 250 20.61 -11.14 -11.64
C ALA A 250 20.97 -12.62 -11.43
N GLY A 251 20.24 -13.34 -10.57
CA GLY A 251 20.44 -14.77 -10.36
C GLY A 251 20.06 -15.62 -11.59
N ALA A 252 19.05 -15.20 -12.35
CA ALA A 252 18.71 -15.85 -13.63
C ALA A 252 19.85 -15.73 -14.65
N LEU A 253 20.56 -14.58 -14.71
CA LEU A 253 21.74 -14.43 -15.56
C LEU A 253 22.88 -15.37 -15.14
N ASP A 254 23.15 -15.49 -13.84
CA ASP A 254 24.17 -16.41 -13.33
C ASP A 254 23.89 -17.85 -13.75
N VAL A 255 22.62 -18.29 -13.63
CA VAL A 255 22.19 -19.62 -14.07
C VAL A 255 22.31 -19.79 -15.58
N TRP A 256 21.97 -18.78 -16.38
CA TRP A 256 22.16 -18.86 -17.84
C TRP A 256 23.64 -18.99 -18.23
N GLN A 257 24.52 -18.24 -17.58
CA GLN A 257 25.97 -18.36 -17.80
C GLN A 257 26.49 -19.75 -17.44
N ASN A 258 26.00 -20.33 -16.34
CA ASN A 258 26.37 -21.69 -15.95
C ASN A 258 25.87 -22.73 -16.95
N LEU A 259 24.60 -22.64 -17.38
CA LEU A 259 24.04 -23.54 -18.38
C LEU A 259 24.87 -23.57 -19.67
N ILE A 260 25.28 -22.40 -20.16
CA ILE A 260 26.11 -22.25 -21.38
C ILE A 260 27.49 -22.87 -21.17
N ARG A 261 28.15 -22.53 -20.05
CA ARG A 261 29.51 -22.98 -19.74
C ARG A 261 29.60 -24.49 -19.53
N ASN A 262 28.64 -25.05 -18.78
CA ASN A 262 28.65 -26.44 -18.34
C ASN A 262 28.08 -27.39 -19.41
N ASN A 263 27.39 -26.89 -20.44
CA ASN A 263 26.74 -27.71 -21.46
C ASN A 263 27.04 -27.22 -22.89
N PRO A 264 28.30 -27.22 -23.35
CA PRO A 264 28.72 -26.62 -24.63
C PRO A 264 28.07 -27.27 -25.86
N TYR A 265 27.57 -28.51 -25.75
CA TYR A 265 26.87 -29.21 -26.85
C TYR A 265 25.35 -29.05 -26.80
N LEU A 266 24.80 -28.45 -25.73
CA LEU A 266 23.38 -28.22 -25.61
C LEU A 266 23.03 -26.85 -26.19
N LYS A 267 22.06 -26.79 -27.10
CA LYS A 267 21.55 -25.52 -27.62
C LYS A 267 20.69 -24.83 -26.55
N ILE A 268 21.32 -23.96 -25.76
CA ILE A 268 20.64 -23.17 -24.73
C ILE A 268 19.72 -22.15 -25.40
N PRO A 269 18.41 -22.10 -25.06
CA PRO A 269 17.49 -21.12 -25.61
C PRO A 269 17.78 -19.72 -25.07
N LYS A 270 17.40 -18.71 -25.85
CA LYS A 270 17.48 -17.32 -25.43
C LYS A 270 16.54 -17.09 -24.24
N LEU A 271 17.00 -16.36 -23.22
CA LEU A 271 16.17 -15.84 -22.13
C LEU A 271 15.63 -14.47 -22.53
N VAL A 272 14.31 -14.35 -22.63
CA VAL A 272 13.62 -13.09 -22.90
C VAL A 272 13.13 -12.52 -21.57
N ILE A 273 13.68 -11.37 -21.18
CA ILE A 273 13.32 -10.63 -19.98
C ILE A 273 12.54 -9.40 -20.38
N VAL A 274 11.31 -9.27 -19.88
CA VAL A 274 10.45 -8.11 -20.12
C VAL A 274 10.13 -7.39 -18.82
N GLY A 275 10.42 -6.09 -18.77
CA GLY A 275 9.90 -5.20 -17.74
C GLY A 275 10.75 -3.96 -17.47
N LYS A 276 10.11 -2.97 -16.85
CA LYS A 276 10.71 -1.67 -16.55
C LYS A 276 11.74 -1.78 -15.43
N ARG A 277 12.67 -0.84 -15.37
CA ARG A 277 13.65 -0.71 -14.28
C ARG A 277 12.94 -0.28 -12.99
N GLY A 278 13.23 -0.98 -11.89
CA GLY A 278 12.74 -0.71 -10.55
C GLY A 278 13.87 -0.61 -9.52
N PHE A 279 13.54 -0.85 -8.26
CA PHE A 279 14.48 -0.69 -7.14
C PHE A 279 15.71 -1.59 -7.30
N GLU A 280 16.90 -0.99 -7.16
CA GLU A 280 18.19 -1.68 -7.28
C GLU A 280 18.39 -2.45 -8.61
N SER A 281 17.74 -2.03 -9.70
CA SER A 281 17.89 -2.67 -11.02
C SER A 281 19.34 -2.73 -11.53
N HIS A 282 20.24 -1.89 -11.01
CA HIS A 282 21.66 -1.86 -11.34
C HIS A 282 22.37 -3.22 -11.19
N PHE A 283 22.02 -4.03 -10.16
CA PHE A 283 22.62 -5.36 -9.97
C PHE A 283 22.40 -6.28 -11.17
N PHE A 284 21.25 -6.15 -11.85
CA PHE A 284 20.98 -6.86 -13.09
C PHE A 284 21.68 -6.22 -14.29
N LEU A 285 21.58 -4.90 -14.43
CA LEU A 285 22.13 -4.19 -15.59
C LEU A 285 23.65 -4.31 -15.68
N ASP A 286 24.35 -4.19 -14.57
CA ASP A 286 25.81 -4.30 -14.51
C ASP A 286 26.25 -5.73 -14.88
N LYS A 287 25.53 -6.75 -14.38
CA LYS A 287 25.77 -8.14 -14.76
C LYS A 287 25.48 -8.41 -16.24
N LEU A 288 24.41 -7.84 -16.78
CA LEU A 288 24.06 -7.98 -18.19
C LEU A 288 25.15 -7.36 -19.08
N ASN A 289 25.66 -6.18 -18.72
CA ASN A 289 26.73 -5.50 -19.44
C ASN A 289 28.07 -6.25 -19.38
N ALA A 290 28.34 -6.95 -18.27
CA ALA A 290 29.54 -7.77 -18.11
C ALA A 290 29.44 -9.16 -18.79
N PHE A 291 28.26 -9.55 -19.28
CA PHE A 291 28.03 -10.85 -19.89
C PHE A 291 28.52 -10.84 -21.36
N ILE A 292 29.63 -11.54 -21.60
CA ILE A 292 30.21 -11.76 -22.93
C ILE A 292 29.20 -12.43 -23.88
N GLU A 293 28.97 -11.80 -25.05
CA GLU A 293 28.01 -12.25 -26.08
C GLU A 293 26.56 -12.38 -25.55
N ALA A 294 26.17 -11.55 -24.58
CA ALA A 294 24.85 -11.55 -23.97
C ALA A 294 23.72 -11.52 -25.01
N GLU A 295 23.86 -10.77 -26.10
CA GLU A 295 22.84 -10.62 -27.16
C GLU A 295 22.45 -11.93 -27.85
N LYS A 296 23.34 -12.94 -27.81
CA LYS A 296 23.05 -14.29 -28.32
C LYS A 296 22.10 -15.05 -27.40
N TYR A 297 22.20 -14.83 -26.09
CA TYR A 297 21.55 -15.64 -25.06
C TYR A 297 20.46 -14.91 -24.28
N ILE A 298 20.44 -13.58 -24.30
CA ILE A 298 19.54 -12.73 -23.53
C ILE A 298 18.90 -11.69 -24.46
N ALA A 299 17.59 -11.49 -24.33
CA ALA A 299 16.90 -10.31 -24.86
C ALA A 299 16.20 -9.60 -23.71
N TYR A 300 16.66 -8.38 -23.39
CA TYR A 300 16.03 -7.52 -22.39
C TYR A 300 15.21 -6.44 -23.09
N ILE A 301 13.93 -6.34 -22.75
CA ILE A 301 12.96 -5.41 -23.34
C ILE A 301 12.25 -4.68 -22.20
N GLU A 302 12.31 -3.35 -22.15
CA GLU A 302 11.77 -2.60 -21.01
C GLU A 302 10.23 -2.61 -20.95
N SER A 303 9.58 -2.66 -22.10
CA SER A 303 8.13 -2.69 -22.20
C SER A 303 7.67 -3.32 -23.50
N VAL A 304 6.52 -3.97 -23.46
CA VAL A 304 5.82 -4.54 -24.61
C VAL A 304 4.36 -4.12 -24.58
N SER A 305 3.69 -4.14 -25.73
CA SER A 305 2.23 -4.02 -25.78
C SER A 305 1.54 -5.25 -25.19
N ASP A 306 0.23 -5.15 -24.96
CA ASP A 306 -0.54 -6.27 -24.46
C ASP A 306 -0.54 -7.44 -25.45
N GLU A 307 -0.67 -7.17 -26.75
CA GLU A 307 -0.61 -8.17 -27.83
C GLU A 307 0.78 -8.83 -27.93
N GLU A 308 1.83 -8.04 -27.74
CA GLU A 308 3.21 -8.54 -27.71
C GLU A 308 3.43 -9.45 -26.49
N LEU A 309 2.86 -9.10 -25.32
CA LEU A 309 2.93 -9.95 -24.13
C LEU A 309 2.20 -11.28 -24.34
N GLU A 310 1.00 -11.26 -24.94
CA GLU A 310 0.26 -12.48 -25.29
C GLU A 310 1.07 -13.38 -26.24
N ALA A 311 1.72 -12.77 -27.24
CA ALA A 311 2.56 -13.49 -28.19
C ALA A 311 3.75 -14.17 -27.51
N LEU A 312 4.39 -13.50 -26.54
CA LEU A 312 5.50 -14.05 -25.76
C LEU A 312 5.06 -15.23 -24.91
N TYR A 313 3.96 -15.10 -24.16
CA TYR A 313 3.41 -16.22 -23.39
C TYR A 313 3.05 -17.39 -24.30
N SER A 314 2.29 -17.15 -25.37
CA SER A 314 1.80 -18.21 -26.27
C SER A 314 2.94 -18.93 -27.00
N SER A 315 4.04 -18.22 -27.27
CA SER A 315 5.14 -18.75 -28.10
C SER A 315 6.35 -19.22 -27.31
N CYS A 316 6.46 -18.94 -26.00
CA CYS A 316 7.61 -19.39 -25.22
C CYS A 316 7.69 -20.92 -25.12
N LEU A 317 8.90 -21.42 -24.84
CA LEU A 317 9.16 -22.81 -24.52
C LEU A 317 8.57 -23.15 -23.14
N PHE A 318 8.93 -22.35 -22.14
CA PHE A 318 8.36 -22.31 -20.78
C PHE A 318 8.72 -20.95 -20.16
N THR A 319 8.21 -20.65 -18.97
CA THR A 319 8.50 -19.42 -18.24
C THR A 319 9.36 -19.67 -16.99
N ILE A 320 10.04 -18.64 -16.50
CA ILE A 320 10.72 -18.65 -15.19
C ILE A 320 10.21 -17.51 -14.31
N TYR A 321 10.17 -17.77 -13.00
CA TYR A 321 9.81 -16.76 -12.01
C TYR A 321 10.62 -16.95 -10.71
N PRO A 322 11.89 -16.48 -10.70
CA PRO A 322 12.87 -16.80 -9.67
C PRO A 322 12.85 -15.87 -8.45
N SER A 323 11.72 -15.21 -8.20
CA SER A 323 11.59 -14.14 -7.20
C SER A 323 11.84 -14.64 -5.77
N TYR A 324 12.48 -13.81 -4.95
CA TYR A 324 12.80 -14.15 -3.56
C TYR A 324 11.58 -14.11 -2.63
N TYR A 325 10.57 -13.31 -2.96
CA TYR A 325 9.37 -13.15 -2.17
C TYR A 325 8.28 -12.40 -2.95
N GLU A 326 7.02 -12.85 -2.89
CA GLU A 326 5.86 -12.20 -3.50
C GLU A 326 4.57 -12.33 -2.68
N GLY A 327 3.63 -11.40 -2.89
CA GLY A 327 2.25 -11.53 -2.44
C GLY A 327 1.42 -12.56 -3.21
N TRP A 328 1.60 -12.67 -4.53
CA TRP A 328 0.92 -13.68 -5.38
C TRP A 328 1.85 -14.31 -6.42
N GLY A 329 2.31 -13.53 -7.40
CA GLY A 329 3.02 -14.06 -8.58
C GLY A 329 2.11 -14.22 -9.81
N LEU A 330 1.42 -13.13 -10.19
CA LEU A 330 0.59 -13.07 -11.40
C LEU A 330 1.25 -13.70 -12.65
N PRO A 331 2.56 -13.48 -12.93
CA PRO A 331 3.21 -14.12 -14.08
C PRO A 331 3.20 -15.64 -14.08
N ILE A 332 3.16 -16.28 -12.91
CA ILE A 332 3.03 -17.74 -12.77
C ILE A 332 1.64 -18.15 -13.23
N THR A 333 0.60 -17.56 -12.64
CA THR A 333 -0.79 -17.86 -12.94
C THR A 333 -1.12 -17.58 -14.41
N GLU A 334 -0.59 -16.49 -14.98
CA GLU A 334 -0.66 -16.17 -16.41
C GLU A 334 0.02 -17.27 -17.26
N SER A 335 1.24 -17.70 -16.90
CA SER A 335 1.93 -18.80 -17.61
C SER A 335 1.07 -20.06 -17.70
N LEU A 336 0.47 -20.47 -16.57
CA LEU A 336 -0.42 -21.63 -16.52
C LEU A 336 -1.68 -21.42 -17.37
N GLY A 337 -2.25 -20.22 -17.38
CA GLY A 337 -3.37 -19.85 -18.26
C GLY A 337 -3.07 -19.98 -19.75
N TYR A 338 -1.81 -19.80 -20.15
CA TYR A 338 -1.34 -20.07 -21.52
C TYR A 338 -0.92 -21.53 -21.76
N GLY A 339 -1.11 -22.43 -20.78
CA GLY A 339 -0.69 -23.82 -20.87
C GLY A 339 0.82 -24.00 -20.83
N LYS A 340 1.57 -23.02 -20.31
CA LYS A 340 3.04 -23.02 -20.26
C LYS A 340 3.51 -23.41 -18.87
N VAL A 341 4.44 -24.37 -18.84
CA VAL A 341 5.17 -24.69 -17.61
C VAL A 341 5.88 -23.45 -17.10
N CYS A 342 5.79 -23.22 -15.78
CA CYS A 342 6.56 -22.19 -15.10
C CYS A 342 7.55 -22.86 -14.15
N VAL A 343 8.83 -22.45 -14.20
CA VAL A 343 9.84 -22.81 -13.20
C VAL A 343 9.93 -21.68 -12.18
N THR A 344 9.63 -21.95 -10.91
CA THR A 344 9.51 -20.90 -9.88
C THR A 344 10.20 -21.30 -8.57
N ALA A 345 10.56 -20.31 -7.77
CA ALA A 345 11.12 -20.53 -6.44
C ALA A 345 10.05 -21.07 -5.47
N ASP A 346 10.47 -21.81 -4.44
CA ASP A 346 9.62 -22.47 -3.46
C ASP A 346 9.32 -21.63 -2.20
N ASN A 347 9.12 -20.32 -2.34
CA ASN A 347 8.86 -19.40 -1.22
C ASN A 347 7.53 -18.67 -1.34
N SER A 348 7.10 -18.08 -0.21
CA SER A 348 5.94 -17.19 -0.11
C SER A 348 4.70 -17.75 -0.80
N SER A 349 4.02 -16.94 -1.61
CA SER A 349 2.81 -17.28 -2.37
C SER A 349 3.08 -18.01 -3.69
N LEU A 350 4.34 -18.18 -4.11
CA LEU A 350 4.66 -18.73 -5.44
C LEU A 350 4.15 -20.16 -5.66
N PRO A 351 4.25 -21.09 -4.69
CA PRO A 351 3.65 -22.43 -4.82
C PRO A 351 2.12 -22.38 -4.93
N GLU A 352 1.49 -21.46 -4.21
CA GLU A 352 0.03 -21.25 -4.17
C GLU A 352 -0.49 -20.73 -5.51
N ALA A 353 0.14 -19.69 -6.07
CA ALA A 353 -0.16 -19.18 -7.41
C ALA A 353 0.08 -20.20 -8.53
N GLY A 354 0.97 -21.17 -8.27
CA GLY A 354 1.28 -22.29 -9.16
C GLY A 354 0.31 -23.47 -9.10
N GLN A 355 -0.61 -23.52 -8.13
CA GLN A 355 -1.60 -24.60 -7.94
C GLN A 355 -1.00 -26.03 -7.97
N GLY A 356 0.27 -26.20 -7.58
CA GLY A 356 0.98 -27.48 -7.66
C GLY A 356 1.28 -27.98 -9.09
N LEU A 357 1.17 -27.11 -10.10
CA LEU A 357 1.38 -27.38 -11.53
C LEU A 357 2.71 -26.80 -12.06
N THR A 358 3.46 -26.09 -11.23
CA THR A 358 4.77 -25.53 -11.56
C THR A 358 5.90 -26.53 -11.29
N VAL A 359 7.07 -26.25 -11.87
CA VAL A 359 8.32 -26.90 -11.44
C VAL A 359 8.97 -25.98 -10.42
N THR A 360 9.07 -26.44 -9.18
CA THR A 360 9.67 -25.64 -8.10
C THR A 360 11.15 -25.96 -7.91
N TYR A 361 11.91 -24.97 -7.49
CA TYR A 361 13.29 -25.11 -7.05
C TYR A 361 13.51 -24.37 -5.73
N ARG A 362 14.54 -24.78 -4.98
CA ARG A 362 14.89 -24.22 -3.69
C ARG A 362 15.35 -22.77 -3.82
N THR A 363 14.64 -21.87 -3.15
CA THR A 363 14.91 -20.44 -3.10
C THR A 363 16.36 -20.15 -2.69
N GLY A 364 17.04 -19.28 -3.44
CA GLY A 364 18.45 -18.95 -3.22
C GLY A 364 19.46 -20.01 -3.69
N SER A 365 19.01 -21.12 -4.30
CA SER A 365 19.91 -22.16 -4.82
C SER A 365 20.00 -22.14 -6.35
N ASN A 366 21.02 -21.46 -6.89
CA ASN A 366 21.28 -21.46 -8.34
C ASN A 366 21.53 -22.86 -8.90
N HIS A 367 22.12 -23.76 -8.11
CA HIS A 367 22.34 -25.16 -8.51
C HIS A 367 21.02 -25.90 -8.76
N ASP A 368 20.09 -25.89 -7.80
CA ASP A 368 18.80 -26.55 -7.98
C ASP A 368 17.99 -25.89 -9.10
N PHE A 369 18.09 -24.56 -9.24
CA PHE A 369 17.47 -23.86 -10.37
C PHE A 369 18.03 -24.33 -11.72
N GLU A 370 19.35 -24.43 -11.85
CA GLU A 370 20.03 -24.96 -13.03
C GLU A 370 19.59 -26.40 -13.33
N GLU A 371 19.51 -27.26 -12.33
CA GLU A 371 19.06 -28.65 -12.49
C GLU A 371 17.62 -28.75 -13.02
N LYS A 372 16.69 -27.94 -12.47
CA LYS A 372 15.30 -27.93 -12.96
C LYS A 372 15.23 -27.50 -14.41
N LEU A 373 15.92 -26.41 -14.77
CA LEU A 373 15.97 -25.93 -16.15
C LEU A 373 16.58 -26.97 -17.08
N LEU A 374 17.71 -27.56 -16.70
CA LEU A 374 18.40 -28.56 -17.50
C LEU A 374 17.53 -29.79 -17.76
N SER A 375 16.73 -30.21 -16.77
CA SER A 375 15.78 -31.31 -16.92
C SER A 375 14.73 -31.04 -18.01
N LEU A 376 14.22 -29.81 -18.09
CA LEU A 376 13.23 -29.41 -19.09
C LEU A 376 13.85 -29.19 -20.47
N LEU A 377 15.08 -28.68 -20.52
CA LEU A 377 15.80 -28.45 -21.78
C LEU A 377 16.23 -29.75 -22.45
N LYS A 378 16.58 -30.79 -21.67
CA LYS A 378 17.03 -32.09 -22.19
C LYS A 378 15.86 -33.03 -22.53
N ASP A 379 14.76 -32.98 -21.78
CA ASP A 379 13.64 -33.90 -21.95
C ASP A 379 12.36 -33.20 -22.46
N LYS A 380 12.19 -33.20 -23.78
CA LYS A 380 10.98 -32.67 -24.43
C LYS A 380 9.70 -33.43 -24.07
N ARG A 381 9.79 -34.72 -23.72
CA ARG A 381 8.62 -35.52 -23.32
C ARG A 381 8.15 -35.10 -21.94
N ARG A 382 9.09 -34.87 -21.02
CA ARG A 382 8.78 -34.31 -19.70
C ARG A 382 8.10 -32.95 -19.80
N LEU A 383 8.61 -32.04 -20.63
CA LEU A 383 7.97 -30.73 -20.83
C LEU A 383 6.54 -30.88 -21.37
N ALA A 384 6.33 -31.69 -22.41
CA ALA A 384 4.99 -31.92 -22.97
C ALA A 384 4.02 -32.56 -21.97
N ALA A 385 4.49 -33.52 -21.15
CA ALA A 385 3.67 -34.14 -20.11
C ALA A 385 3.24 -33.15 -19.01
N LEU A 386 4.11 -32.21 -18.65
CA LEU A 386 3.78 -31.13 -17.71
C LEU A 386 2.78 -30.13 -18.35
N GLU A 387 2.97 -29.74 -19.61
CA GLU A 387 2.01 -28.89 -20.34
C GLU A 387 0.63 -29.57 -20.43
N GLN A 388 0.57 -30.88 -20.69
CA GLN A 388 -0.68 -31.64 -20.68
C GLN A 388 -1.33 -31.65 -19.29
N ARG A 389 -0.55 -31.88 -18.23
CA ARG A 389 -1.07 -31.83 -16.85
C ARG A 389 -1.63 -30.45 -16.51
N ILE A 390 -1.02 -29.37 -16.99
CA ILE A 390 -1.55 -28.00 -16.83
C ILE A 390 -2.89 -27.88 -17.54
N ALA A 391 -2.99 -28.32 -18.80
CA ALA A 391 -4.23 -28.24 -19.57
C ALA A 391 -5.39 -29.03 -18.93
N GLU A 392 -5.10 -30.14 -18.27
CA GLU A 392 -6.10 -30.99 -17.61
C GLU A 392 -6.53 -30.49 -16.23
N ASN A 393 -5.64 -29.83 -15.48
CA ASN A 393 -5.84 -29.59 -14.04
C ASN A 393 -5.90 -28.11 -13.64
N PHE A 394 -5.40 -27.18 -14.46
CA PHE A 394 -5.34 -25.77 -14.09
C PHE A 394 -6.73 -25.17 -13.94
N GLN A 395 -7.00 -24.63 -12.75
CA GLN A 395 -8.26 -23.95 -12.44
C GLN A 395 -8.10 -22.46 -12.68
N SER A 396 -8.53 -22.00 -13.85
CA SER A 396 -8.51 -20.59 -14.20
C SER A 396 -9.62 -19.83 -13.46
N ARG A 397 -9.28 -18.65 -12.94
CA ARG A 397 -10.23 -17.70 -12.37
C ARG A 397 -10.38 -16.49 -13.28
N THR A 398 -11.56 -15.87 -13.28
CA THR A 398 -11.86 -14.64 -14.03
C THR A 398 -11.93 -13.44 -13.09
N TRP A 399 -11.68 -12.25 -13.60
CA TRP A 399 -11.80 -11.03 -12.80
C TRP A 399 -13.23 -10.79 -12.32
N LYS A 400 -14.22 -11.19 -13.12
CA LYS A 400 -15.64 -11.17 -12.73
C LYS A 400 -15.90 -11.99 -11.46
N THR A 401 -15.36 -13.21 -11.39
CA THR A 401 -15.52 -14.07 -10.21
C THR A 401 -14.92 -13.41 -8.96
N ILE A 402 -13.74 -12.80 -9.12
CA ILE A 402 -13.06 -12.10 -8.02
C ILE A 402 -13.85 -10.87 -7.56
N GLY A 403 -14.36 -10.07 -8.50
CA GLY A 403 -15.21 -8.93 -8.17
C GLY A 403 -16.44 -9.35 -7.38
N GLN A 404 -17.10 -10.42 -7.80
CA GLN A 404 -18.29 -10.96 -7.13
C GLN A 404 -17.98 -11.49 -5.73
N GLU A 405 -16.83 -12.13 -5.52
CA GLU A 405 -16.39 -12.57 -4.17
C GLU A 405 -16.09 -11.40 -3.24
N VAL A 406 -15.36 -10.39 -3.74
CA VAL A 406 -15.06 -9.16 -2.99
C VAL A 406 -16.36 -8.47 -2.58
N LEU A 407 -17.31 -8.34 -3.52
CA LEU A 407 -18.60 -7.72 -3.26
C LEU A 407 -19.44 -8.55 -2.27
N ALA A 408 -19.51 -9.86 -2.46
CA ALA A 408 -20.26 -10.76 -1.57
C ALA A 408 -19.73 -10.71 -0.13
N PHE A 409 -18.40 -10.69 0.04
CA PHE A 409 -17.79 -10.53 1.36
C PHE A 409 -18.13 -9.17 1.97
N ALA A 410 -18.00 -8.07 1.22
CA ALA A 410 -18.34 -6.73 1.68
C ALA A 410 -19.82 -6.64 2.12
N GLU A 411 -20.74 -7.17 1.32
CA GLU A 411 -22.16 -7.21 1.68
C GLU A 411 -22.43 -8.06 2.92
N SER A 412 -21.70 -9.17 3.11
CA SER A 412 -21.84 -10.01 4.30
C SER A 412 -21.44 -9.26 5.57
N VAL A 413 -20.37 -8.44 5.49
CA VAL A 413 -19.92 -7.58 6.59
C VAL A 413 -20.96 -6.51 6.90
N GLN A 414 -21.51 -5.86 5.87
CA GLN A 414 -22.54 -4.83 6.05
C GLN A 414 -23.81 -5.36 6.71
N LYS A 415 -24.25 -6.56 6.30
CA LYS A 415 -25.45 -7.24 6.83
C LYS A 415 -25.22 -7.79 8.25
N GLY A 416 -23.97 -7.97 8.66
CA GLY A 416 -23.62 -8.40 10.02
C GLY A 416 -24.10 -7.42 11.08
N ALA A 417 -24.45 -7.93 12.26
CA ALA A 417 -24.85 -7.12 13.40
C ALA A 417 -23.67 -6.46 14.15
N GLU A 418 -22.43 -6.80 13.77
CA GLU A 418 -21.22 -6.29 14.42
C GLU A 418 -21.09 -4.78 14.22
N LYS A 419 -20.71 -4.05 15.27
CA LYS A 419 -20.41 -2.63 15.16
C LYS A 419 -19.07 -2.43 14.47
N THR A 420 -18.92 -1.30 13.79
CA THR A 420 -17.63 -0.91 13.24
C THR A 420 -16.63 -0.68 14.36
N LYS A 421 -15.38 -1.09 14.14
CA LYS A 421 -14.24 -0.80 14.99
C LYS A 421 -14.05 0.71 15.03
N LYS A 422 -14.19 1.28 16.22
CA LYS A 422 -13.91 2.68 16.53
C LYS A 422 -12.79 2.73 17.54
N ILE A 423 -11.79 3.54 17.25
CA ILE A 423 -10.66 3.74 18.15
C ILE A 423 -10.90 5.04 18.90
N GLU A 424 -10.98 4.90 20.22
CA GLU A 424 -10.90 5.99 21.17
C GLU A 424 -9.58 5.79 21.91
N PRO A 425 -8.51 6.49 21.51
CA PRO A 425 -7.20 6.26 22.11
C PRO A 425 -7.25 6.57 23.60
N VAL A 426 -6.72 5.66 24.41
CA VAL A 426 -6.62 5.81 25.86
C VAL A 426 -5.16 6.04 26.19
N LEU A 427 -4.87 7.17 26.83
CA LEU A 427 -3.52 7.56 27.21
C LEU A 427 -3.23 7.16 28.66
N GLU A 428 -2.07 6.54 28.85
CA GLU A 428 -1.43 6.36 30.14
C GLU A 428 -0.58 7.60 30.45
N PRO A 429 -0.24 7.85 31.72
CA PRO A 429 0.72 8.90 32.06
C PRO A 429 2.08 8.69 31.39
N ALA A 430 2.36 9.47 30.35
CA ALA A 430 3.56 9.36 29.50
C ALA A 430 3.71 10.58 28.57
N TYR A 431 4.86 10.63 27.90
CA TYR A 431 5.09 11.51 26.76
C TYR A 431 4.74 10.78 25.44
N TYR A 432 3.94 11.45 24.61
CA TYR A 432 3.55 10.98 23.28
C TYR A 432 4.13 11.95 22.24
N ALA A 433 5.22 11.53 21.59
CA ALA A 433 5.89 12.30 20.55
C ALA A 433 5.10 12.32 19.24
N PHE A 434 5.04 13.48 18.57
CA PHE A 434 4.39 13.65 17.26
C PHE A 434 5.38 13.55 16.10
N ASN A 435 6.53 12.92 16.32
CA ASN A 435 7.52 12.72 15.27
C ASN A 435 7.12 11.56 14.34
N ARG A 436 7.72 11.56 13.16
CA ARG A 436 7.64 10.41 12.25
C ARG A 436 8.28 9.17 12.88
N ASN A 437 7.68 8.02 12.60
CA ASN A 437 8.29 6.75 12.92
C ASN A 437 9.45 6.46 11.97
N ARG A 438 10.64 6.23 12.54
CA ARG A 438 11.87 5.87 11.80
C ARG A 438 12.31 4.43 12.07
N LYS A 439 11.43 3.60 12.63
CA LYS A 439 11.71 2.17 12.85
C LYS A 439 11.63 1.43 11.52
N LEU A 440 12.44 0.37 11.41
CA LEU A 440 12.50 -0.52 10.24
C LEU A 440 11.87 -1.88 10.49
N GLN A 441 11.32 -2.08 11.69
CA GLN A 441 10.73 -3.34 12.14
C GLN A 441 9.48 -3.05 12.93
N ILE A 442 8.50 -3.96 12.79
CA ILE A 442 7.29 -3.98 13.59
C ILE A 442 7.64 -4.54 14.97
N SER A 443 7.09 -3.93 16.02
CA SER A 443 7.21 -4.43 17.39
C SER A 443 6.09 -3.89 18.26
N SER A 444 5.86 -4.56 19.39
CA SER A 444 4.83 -4.15 20.34
C SER A 444 5.01 -2.73 20.89
N GLU A 445 6.24 -2.20 20.87
CA GLU A 445 6.60 -0.87 21.37
C GLU A 445 6.27 0.27 20.38
N LEU A 446 5.87 -0.08 19.15
CA LEU A 446 5.54 0.94 18.16
C LEU A 446 4.30 1.73 18.56
N THR A 447 4.41 3.04 18.43
CA THR A 447 3.32 3.98 18.66
C THR A 447 3.30 5.02 17.55
N SER A 448 2.11 5.52 17.23
CA SER A 448 1.96 6.65 16.32
C SER A 448 1.04 7.69 16.93
N ALA A 449 1.49 8.94 16.97
CA ALA A 449 0.64 10.07 17.33
C ALA A 449 -0.46 10.35 16.30
N GLU A 450 -0.44 9.68 15.15
CA GLU A 450 -1.51 9.74 14.16
C GLU A 450 -2.88 9.48 14.81
N VAL A 451 -2.97 8.49 15.70
CA VAL A 451 -4.24 8.11 16.35
C VAL A 451 -4.83 9.21 17.22
N LEU A 452 -4.01 10.12 17.74
CA LEU A 452 -4.44 11.22 18.61
C LEU A 452 -4.99 12.41 17.83
N ARG A 453 -4.60 12.53 16.55
CA ARG A 453 -5.02 13.63 15.68
C ARG A 453 -6.44 13.38 15.18
N ALA A 454 -7.28 14.41 15.26
CA ALA A 454 -8.66 14.37 14.83
C ALA A 454 -9.06 15.65 14.07
N GLY A 455 -10.11 15.56 13.24
CA GLY A 455 -10.52 16.65 12.36
C GLY A 455 -9.55 16.93 11.21
N SER A 456 -9.79 17.97 10.41
CA SER A 456 -9.03 18.29 9.20
C SER A 456 -7.90 19.31 9.41
N GLY A 457 -7.59 19.65 10.66
CA GLY A 457 -6.71 20.75 11.03
C GLY A 457 -5.22 20.48 10.95
N TRP A 458 -4.81 19.36 10.36
CA TRP A 458 -3.46 18.83 10.45
C TRP A 458 -2.78 18.80 9.09
N HIS A 459 -1.49 19.11 9.06
CA HIS A 459 -0.58 18.66 8.00
C HIS A 459 -0.09 17.25 8.34
N ARG A 460 0.76 16.66 7.49
CA ARG A 460 1.37 15.36 7.79
C ARG A 460 2.31 15.42 9.01
N LEU A 461 2.67 14.25 9.55
CA LEU A 461 3.73 14.15 10.56
C LEU A 461 5.09 14.37 9.89
N GLU A 462 5.97 15.06 10.60
CA GLU A 462 7.36 15.39 10.25
C GLU A 462 8.31 14.98 11.38
N ASP A 463 9.62 15.13 11.20
CA ASP A 463 10.60 14.69 12.21
C ASP A 463 10.50 15.48 13.53
N PHE A 464 10.02 16.73 13.50
CA PHE A 464 9.83 17.54 14.71
C PHE A 464 8.47 17.34 15.39
N GLY A 465 7.43 16.94 14.63
CA GLY A 465 6.04 17.13 15.01
C GLY A 465 5.09 17.21 13.82
N SER A 466 3.95 17.87 13.99
CA SER A 466 3.01 18.16 12.90
C SER A 466 2.59 19.63 12.93
N TRP A 467 2.61 20.28 11.77
CA TRP A 467 2.02 21.61 11.63
C TRP A 467 0.50 21.54 11.67
N THR A 468 -0.12 22.52 12.33
CA THR A 468 -1.57 22.75 12.23
C THR A 468 -1.88 23.63 11.02
N ARG A 469 -3.16 23.66 10.62
CA ARG A 469 -3.69 24.56 9.59
C ARG A 469 -4.34 25.78 10.26
N GLY A 470 -4.54 26.86 9.50
CA GLY A 470 -5.19 28.09 10.01
C GLY A 470 -6.64 27.90 10.49
N THR A 471 -7.25 26.74 10.21
CA THR A 471 -8.56 26.36 10.77
C THR A 471 -8.48 25.89 12.23
N GLY A 472 -7.28 25.76 12.79
CA GLY A 472 -7.04 25.09 14.06
C GLY A 472 -7.04 23.56 13.92
N ALA A 473 -6.52 22.89 14.94
CA ALA A 473 -6.35 21.45 15.03
C ALA A 473 -7.00 20.88 16.29
N ARG A 474 -7.37 19.60 16.23
CA ARG A 474 -8.01 18.90 17.35
C ARG A 474 -7.28 17.61 17.69
N LEU A 475 -7.06 17.40 18.97
CA LEU A 475 -6.67 16.12 19.55
C LEU A 475 -7.90 15.48 20.20
N ALA A 476 -8.01 14.15 20.15
CA ALA A 476 -9.11 13.42 20.79
C ALA A 476 -8.61 12.12 21.42
N PHE A 477 -8.83 11.95 22.72
CA PHE A 477 -8.43 10.76 23.49
C PHE A 477 -9.16 10.70 24.84
N THR A 478 -8.95 9.64 25.61
CA THR A 478 -9.30 9.54 27.04
C THR A 478 -8.03 9.25 27.84
N THR A 479 -8.06 9.37 29.16
CA THR A 479 -6.94 8.93 30.02
C THR A 479 -7.33 7.69 30.82
N ALA A 480 -6.39 6.75 30.96
CA ALA A 480 -6.63 5.49 31.68
C ALA A 480 -6.66 5.68 33.20
N GLN A 481 -5.88 6.65 33.70
CA GLN A 481 -5.64 6.88 35.12
C GLN A 481 -6.04 8.31 35.51
N PRO A 482 -6.25 8.55 36.83
CA PRO A 482 -6.46 9.87 37.36
C PRO A 482 -5.45 10.90 36.85
N CYS A 483 -5.98 11.96 36.25
CA CYS A 483 -5.21 13.01 35.62
C CYS A 483 -5.91 14.34 35.87
N ASP A 484 -5.15 15.36 36.25
CA ASP A 484 -5.64 16.73 36.46
C ASP A 484 -4.91 17.75 35.58
N ARG A 485 -4.00 17.28 34.71
CA ARG A 485 -3.22 18.13 33.83
C ARG A 485 -2.84 17.41 32.53
N ILE A 486 -2.97 18.13 31.42
CA ILE A 486 -2.40 17.74 30.12
C ILE A 486 -1.46 18.84 29.65
N SER A 487 -0.32 18.48 29.08
CA SER A 487 0.57 19.43 28.42
C SER A 487 0.71 19.16 26.94
N VAL A 488 0.72 20.24 26.16
CA VAL A 488 0.99 20.20 24.72
C VAL A 488 2.29 20.95 24.46
N GLN A 489 3.24 20.28 23.83
CA GLN A 489 4.47 20.92 23.36
C GLN A 489 4.21 21.54 22.00
N LEU A 490 4.36 22.85 21.91
CA LEU A 490 4.07 23.64 20.72
C LEU A 490 5.35 24.21 20.12
N LYS A 491 5.32 24.48 18.82
CA LYS A 491 6.40 25.12 18.07
C LYS A 491 5.87 26.36 17.33
N GLY A 492 6.52 27.49 17.53
CA GLY A 492 6.24 28.73 16.80
C GLY A 492 6.51 28.60 15.30
N ILE A 493 5.81 29.41 14.50
CA ILE A 493 6.05 29.46 13.05
C ILE A 493 7.44 30.06 12.75
N PRO A 494 8.10 29.73 11.62
CA PRO A 494 9.52 30.06 11.41
C PRO A 494 9.86 31.55 11.31
N SER A 495 8.96 32.37 10.77
CA SER A 495 9.30 33.74 10.36
C SER A 495 8.72 34.83 11.27
N SER A 496 7.71 34.50 12.08
CA SER A 496 7.03 35.48 12.92
C SER A 496 6.58 34.90 14.24
N GLN A 497 6.29 35.80 15.17
CA GLN A 497 5.67 35.45 16.44
C GLN A 497 4.20 35.03 16.20
N CYS A 498 3.72 34.01 16.90
CA CYS A 498 2.31 33.60 16.86
C CYS A 498 1.67 33.55 18.25
N GLU A 499 0.38 33.88 18.30
CA GLU A 499 -0.45 33.77 19.49
C GLU A 499 -1.29 32.50 19.39
N VAL A 500 -1.06 31.58 20.31
CA VAL A 500 -1.68 30.26 20.31
C VAL A 500 -2.65 30.17 21.45
N THR A 501 -3.87 29.74 21.15
CA THR A 501 -4.86 29.34 22.14
C THR A 501 -4.97 27.82 22.15
N VAL A 502 -4.81 27.23 23.33
CA VAL A 502 -5.08 25.81 23.58
C VAL A 502 -6.24 25.73 24.55
N SER A 503 -7.28 24.97 24.20
CA SER A 503 -8.46 24.79 25.04
C SER A 503 -8.93 23.34 25.04
N ALA A 504 -9.72 22.95 26.04
CA ALA A 504 -10.36 21.63 26.10
C ALA A 504 -11.88 21.73 26.02
N ASN A 505 -12.55 20.62 25.71
CA ASN A 505 -14.02 20.47 25.84
C ASN A 505 -14.50 20.39 27.32
N ILE A 506 -13.75 21.00 28.24
CA ILE A 506 -14.04 21.12 29.67
C ILE A 506 -14.09 22.61 30.00
N ALA A 507 -15.17 23.03 30.65
CA ALA A 507 -15.42 24.45 30.93
C ALA A 507 -14.27 25.06 31.77
N GLY A 508 -13.79 26.24 31.37
CA GLY A 508 -12.71 26.95 32.07
C GLY A 508 -11.30 26.55 31.66
N SER A 509 -11.11 25.45 30.92
CA SER A 509 -9.79 24.98 30.50
C SER A 509 -9.35 25.61 29.18
N SER A 510 -8.81 26.84 29.25
CA SER A 510 -8.23 27.55 28.10
C SER A 510 -6.99 28.34 28.49
N VAL A 511 -5.92 28.21 27.72
CA VAL A 511 -4.66 28.91 27.93
C VAL A 511 -4.19 29.54 26.62
N ALA A 512 -3.78 30.80 26.69
CA ALA A 512 -3.15 31.50 25.59
C ALA A 512 -1.67 31.72 25.90
N LEU A 513 -0.82 31.53 24.90
CA LEU A 513 0.62 31.79 24.98
C LEU A 513 1.13 32.37 23.67
N ARG A 514 2.24 33.10 23.75
CA ARG A 514 2.89 33.72 22.61
C ARG A 514 4.21 33.01 22.34
N LEU A 515 4.43 32.54 21.12
CA LEU A 515 5.63 31.82 20.71
C LEU A 515 6.45 32.68 19.77
N ASN A 516 7.72 32.90 20.10
CA ASN A 516 8.68 33.51 19.19
C ASN A 516 8.96 32.58 17.99
N PRO A 517 9.57 33.11 16.91
CA PRO A 517 9.91 32.29 15.76
C PRO A 517 10.70 31.04 16.14
N ASP A 518 10.26 29.88 15.63
CA ASP A 518 10.80 28.55 15.92
C ASP A 518 10.82 28.09 17.40
N GLU A 519 10.34 28.91 18.33
CA GLU A 519 10.34 28.62 19.78
C GLU A 519 9.53 27.36 20.07
N VAL A 520 10.11 26.46 20.87
CA VAL A 520 9.40 25.29 21.39
C VAL A 520 9.05 25.57 22.85
N ALA A 521 7.76 25.57 23.18
CA ALA A 521 7.29 25.83 24.54
C ALA A 521 6.17 24.86 24.94
N TRP A 522 5.98 24.73 26.25
CA TRP A 522 4.93 23.91 26.82
C TRP A 522 3.71 24.76 27.19
N CYS A 523 2.54 24.32 26.73
CA CYS A 523 1.25 24.80 27.20
C CYS A 523 0.68 23.78 28.19
N PHE A 524 0.27 24.23 29.37
CA PHE A 524 -0.28 23.39 30.45
C PHE A 524 -1.78 23.66 30.58
N LEU A 525 -2.60 22.64 30.40
CA LEU A 525 -4.04 22.67 30.69
C LEU A 525 -4.29 21.97 32.02
N ASP A 526 -4.72 22.73 33.01
CA ASP A 526 -5.14 22.25 34.32
C ASP A 526 -6.66 22.00 34.35
N PHE A 527 -7.07 20.99 35.11
CA PHE A 527 -8.46 20.60 35.31
C PHE A 527 -8.78 20.53 36.79
N ASP A 528 -9.87 21.19 37.20
CA ASP A 528 -10.33 21.19 38.60
C ASP A 528 -10.86 19.82 39.06
N GLU A 529 -11.23 18.97 38.10
CA GLU A 529 -11.71 17.61 38.32
C GLU A 529 -10.83 16.58 37.63
N ASP A 530 -10.88 15.34 38.12
CA ASP A 530 -10.25 14.20 37.44
C ASP A 530 -10.91 13.95 36.07
N ILE A 531 -10.09 13.82 35.03
CA ILE A 531 -10.50 13.56 33.66
C ILE A 531 -10.40 12.08 33.24
N ALA A 532 -10.02 11.18 34.15
CA ALA A 532 -9.93 9.74 33.89
C ALA A 532 -11.21 9.17 33.26
N GLY A 533 -11.05 8.43 32.15
CA GLY A 533 -12.13 7.79 31.42
C GLY A 533 -13.12 8.74 30.72
N LYS A 534 -12.96 10.06 30.84
CA LYS A 534 -13.82 11.06 30.16
C LYS A 534 -13.25 11.37 28.77
N PRO A 535 -14.08 11.42 27.70
CA PRO A 535 -13.63 11.87 26.38
C PRO A 535 -13.11 13.30 26.42
N LEU A 536 -11.82 13.46 26.12
CA LEU A 536 -11.15 14.74 26.08
C LEU A 536 -10.88 15.14 24.62
N GLU A 537 -11.30 16.34 24.26
CA GLU A 537 -10.91 17.00 23.03
C GLU A 537 -10.09 18.25 23.36
N ILE A 538 -8.89 18.35 22.80
CA ILE A 538 -8.03 19.54 22.93
C ILE A 538 -8.00 20.26 21.58
N TYR A 539 -8.34 21.53 21.60
CA TYR A 539 -8.35 22.41 20.43
C TYR A 539 -7.13 23.32 20.49
N ILE A 540 -6.37 23.37 19.39
CA ILE A 540 -5.16 24.17 19.23
C ILE A 540 -5.41 25.12 18.07
N TYR A 541 -5.37 26.43 18.33
CA TYR A 541 -5.68 27.45 17.33
C TYR A 541 -4.69 28.61 17.39
N SER A 542 -4.36 29.12 16.21
CA SER A 542 -3.55 30.33 16.01
C SER A 542 -4.07 31.00 14.75
N SER A 543 -4.30 32.32 14.82
CA SER A 543 -4.70 33.11 13.64
C SER A 543 -3.56 33.34 12.66
N GLU A 544 -2.32 33.19 13.12
CA GLU A 544 -1.14 33.40 12.30
C GLU A 544 -0.89 32.21 11.38
N ILE A 545 -0.65 32.52 10.11
CA ILE A 545 -0.41 31.56 9.04
C ILE A 545 0.85 31.98 8.31
N GLU A 546 1.72 31.02 8.05
CA GLU A 546 2.92 31.19 7.24
C GLU A 546 2.89 30.24 6.04
N THR A 547 3.32 30.73 4.89
CA THR A 547 3.49 29.87 3.71
C THR A 547 4.90 29.29 3.72
N THR A 548 5.00 27.97 3.71
CA THR A 548 6.27 27.23 3.64
C THR A 548 6.24 26.20 2.53
N THR A 549 7.38 25.54 2.30
CA THR A 549 7.49 24.45 1.33
C THR A 549 7.41 23.12 2.05
N ASP A 550 6.56 22.22 1.57
CA ASP A 550 6.53 20.84 2.08
C ASP A 550 7.87 20.14 1.79
N PRO A 551 8.54 19.54 2.80
CA PRO A 551 9.86 18.95 2.61
C PRO A 551 9.84 17.72 1.69
N VAL A 552 8.68 17.06 1.53
CA VAL A 552 8.51 15.86 0.71
C VAL A 552 7.99 16.22 -0.67
N THR A 553 6.84 16.89 -0.76
CA THR A 553 6.19 17.17 -2.06
C THR A 553 6.80 18.36 -2.78
N ARG A 554 7.57 19.21 -2.08
CA ARG A 554 8.12 20.48 -2.59
C ARG A 554 7.05 21.48 -3.03
N HIS A 555 5.78 21.23 -2.72
CA HIS A 555 4.69 22.16 -2.96
C HIS A 555 4.58 23.18 -1.83
N SER A 556 4.03 24.35 -2.17
CA SER A 556 3.70 25.38 -1.20
C SER A 556 2.54 24.93 -0.30
N ARG A 557 2.63 25.23 1.00
CA ARG A 557 1.59 24.94 1.99
C ARG A 557 1.47 26.06 3.02
N ALA A 558 0.25 26.31 3.48
CA ALA A 558 -0.04 27.25 4.55
C ALA A 558 -0.06 26.53 5.91
N ILE A 559 0.94 26.79 6.75
CA ILE A 559 1.08 26.23 8.10
C ILE A 559 0.64 27.26 9.15
N SER A 560 0.21 26.78 10.30
CA SER A 560 0.06 27.56 11.54
C SER A 560 0.97 26.94 12.62
N VAL A 561 0.65 27.08 13.91
CA VAL A 561 1.45 26.54 15.02
C VAL A 561 1.77 25.05 14.85
N GLY A 562 2.98 24.63 15.25
CA GLY A 562 3.40 23.22 15.25
C GLY A 562 3.10 22.53 16.58
N VAL A 563 2.86 21.23 16.55
CA VAL A 563 2.68 20.37 17.73
C VAL A 563 3.77 19.30 17.73
N CYS A 564 4.60 19.30 18.76
CA CYS A 564 5.75 18.39 18.91
C CYS A 564 5.41 17.13 19.71
N GLY A 565 4.46 17.25 20.64
CA GLY A 565 4.04 16.14 21.48
C GLY A 565 3.02 16.51 22.54
N VAL A 566 2.51 15.49 23.21
CA VAL A 566 1.55 15.61 24.32
C VAL A 566 2.12 14.87 25.53
N TYR A 567 2.03 15.47 26.70
CA TYR A 567 2.36 14.80 27.96
C TYR A 567 1.11 14.66 28.82
N VAL A 568 0.86 13.44 29.29
CA VAL A 568 -0.22 13.12 30.22
C VAL A 568 0.38 12.94 31.61
N PHE A 569 -0.08 13.74 32.58
CA PHE A 569 0.42 13.67 33.94
C PHE A 569 -0.37 12.66 34.76
N ASP A 570 0.35 11.94 35.62
CA ASP A 570 -0.26 11.18 36.71
C ASP A 570 -0.58 12.16 37.85
N LYS A 571 -1.82 12.13 38.33
CA LYS A 571 -2.29 12.97 39.44
C LYS A 571 -1.53 12.70 40.74
N ASP A 572 -1.21 11.44 41.01
CA ASP A 572 -0.74 10.98 42.31
C ASP A 572 0.77 10.71 42.35
N ASN A 573 1.48 10.90 41.24
CA ASN A 573 2.89 10.53 41.10
C ASN A 573 3.81 11.73 40.92
N ALA A 574 4.22 12.31 42.05
CA ALA A 574 5.17 13.42 42.10
C ALA A 574 6.53 13.09 41.44
N ASN A 575 7.00 11.85 41.55
CA ASN A 575 8.26 11.42 40.94
C ASN A 575 8.19 11.46 39.41
N ALA A 576 7.09 11.01 38.80
CA ALA A 576 6.90 11.09 37.35
C ALA A 576 6.90 12.55 36.84
N ARG A 577 6.32 13.47 37.62
CA ARG A 577 6.35 14.92 37.33
C ARG A 577 7.78 15.46 37.38
N THR A 578 8.55 15.08 38.39
CA THR A 578 9.97 15.45 38.51
C THR A 578 10.81 14.84 37.37
N ASP A 579 10.58 13.58 37.02
CA ASP A 579 11.24 12.89 35.92
C ASP A 579 11.00 13.55 34.56
N PHE A 580 9.79 14.10 34.35
CA PHE A 580 9.45 14.90 33.19
C PHE A 580 10.21 16.22 33.17
N ILE A 581 10.21 16.95 34.29
CA ILE A 581 10.95 18.23 34.40
C ILE A 581 12.43 18.01 34.10
N GLU A 582 13.03 16.99 34.70
CA GLU A 582 14.42 16.60 34.45
C GLU A 582 14.63 16.22 32.98
N ALA A 583 13.78 15.37 32.41
CA ALA A 583 13.92 14.95 31.03
C ALA A 583 13.76 16.10 30.04
N ASN A 584 12.89 17.06 30.34
CA ASN A 584 12.71 18.28 29.56
C ASN A 584 13.95 19.18 29.62
N LEU A 585 14.54 19.35 30.81
CA LEU A 585 15.76 20.13 31.02
C LEU A 585 16.95 19.58 30.23
N PHE A 586 17.05 18.26 30.10
CA PHE A 586 18.15 17.60 29.39
C PHE A 586 17.83 17.21 27.93
N ASP A 587 16.67 17.61 27.38
CA ASP A 587 16.16 17.17 26.05
C ASP A 587 16.18 15.64 25.86
N THR A 588 15.93 14.89 26.95
CA THR A 588 15.92 13.42 26.94
C THR A 588 14.51 12.83 26.82
N LEU A 589 13.47 13.66 26.72
CA LEU A 589 12.06 13.22 26.63
C LEU A 589 11.79 12.28 25.44
N LYS A 590 12.53 12.44 24.34
CA LYS A 590 12.44 11.57 23.15
C LYS A 590 12.94 10.14 23.41
N TYR A 591 13.60 9.91 24.55
CA TYR A 591 14.25 8.63 24.92
C TYR A 591 13.65 7.97 26.17
N LYS A 592 12.73 8.62 26.90
CA LYS A 592 12.02 8.03 28.06
C LYS A 592 10.73 7.31 27.60
N LYS A 593 10.40 6.21 28.31
CA LYS A 593 9.30 5.25 28.09
C LYS A 593 8.14 5.77 27.21
N VAL A 594 8.21 5.42 25.93
CA VAL A 594 7.05 5.34 25.04
C VAL A 594 6.27 4.09 25.45
N LYS A 595 5.07 4.23 26.01
CA LYS A 595 4.18 3.11 26.30
C LYS A 595 3.12 2.98 25.21
N ASN A 596 2.82 1.72 24.87
CA ASN A 596 1.99 1.31 23.75
C ASN A 596 0.63 1.99 23.74
N LEU A 597 0.31 2.68 22.65
CA LEU A 597 -1.05 3.05 22.29
C LEU A 597 -1.78 1.80 21.81
N LEU A 598 -2.39 1.06 22.75
CA LEU A 598 -3.32 0.00 22.42
C LEU A 598 -4.53 0.08 23.35
N CYS A 599 -5.67 0.42 22.77
CA CYS A 599 -6.96 -0.04 23.29
C CYS A 599 -7.65 -0.79 22.16
N VAL A 600 -7.47 -2.12 22.16
CA VAL A 600 -8.50 -3.03 21.70
C VAL A 600 -9.15 -3.55 22.97
N LYS A 601 -10.35 -3.06 23.28
CA LYS A 601 -11.30 -3.83 24.09
C LYS A 601 -12.37 -4.35 23.16
#